data_AF-Q4S4M5-F1
#
_entry.id   AF-Q4S4M5-F1
#
_cell.length_a   1.000
_cell.length_b   1.000
_cell.length_c   1.000
_cell.angle_alpha   90.00
_cell.angle_beta   90.00
_cell.angle_gamma   90.00
#
_symmetry.space_group_name_H-M   'P 1'
#
loop_
_entity.id
_entity.type
_entity.pdbx_description
1 polymer ?
#
loop_
_entity_poly.entity_id
_entity_poly.type
_entity_poly.pdbx_seq_one_letter_code
_entity_poly.pdbx_strand_id
1 'polypeptide(L)'
;DRGSSSVIDNRELRLTGKGKKMRKPRTIYSSLQLQALHQRFQQTQYLALPERADLAAKLGLTQTQVKIWFQNKRSKYKKILKHGSGSEEHLHSTSSISP
;
A
#
# COMPACT_ATOMS: atom_id res chain seq x y z
N ASP A 1 -8.45 -30.49 16.16
CA ASP A 1 -9.24 -29.74 15.19
C ASP A 1 -8.90 -28.25 15.30
N ARG A 2 -8.31 -27.65 14.26
CA ARG A 2 -7.77 -26.27 14.30
C ARG A 2 -8.90 -25.27 14.08
N GLY A 3 -9.18 -24.44 15.07
CA GLY A 3 -10.06 -23.29 14.93
C GLY A 3 -9.69 -22.15 15.88
N SER A 4 -8.47 -21.61 15.76
CA SER A 4 -8.08 -20.42 16.53
C SER A 4 -8.53 -19.15 15.81
N SER A 5 -9.73 -18.70 16.17
CA SER A 5 -10.27 -17.39 15.84
C SER A 5 -9.44 -16.33 16.57
N SER A 6 -8.51 -15.65 15.90
CA SER A 6 -7.81 -14.50 16.47
C SER A 6 -8.44 -13.22 15.95
N VAL A 7 -9.42 -12.75 16.72
CA VAL A 7 -9.90 -11.39 16.72
C VAL A 7 -8.73 -10.46 17.04
N ILE A 8 -8.29 -9.64 16.09
CA ILE A 8 -7.40 -8.51 16.41
C ILE A 8 -7.96 -7.25 15.72
N ASP A 9 -8.91 -6.61 16.40
CA ASP A 9 -9.14 -5.18 16.28
C ASP A 9 -8.77 -4.54 17.62
N ASN A 10 -7.61 -3.87 17.68
CA ASN A 10 -7.56 -2.53 18.26
C ASN A 10 -6.20 -1.85 18.01
N ARG A 11 -6.28 -0.93 17.07
CA ARG A 11 -5.66 0.40 17.04
C ARG A 11 -5.05 0.91 18.36
N GLU A 12 -3.81 0.54 18.67
CA GLU A 12 -2.96 1.38 19.51
C GLU A 12 -1.46 1.27 19.15
N LEU A 13 -0.98 2.14 18.27
CA LEU A 13 0.46 2.40 18.12
C LEU A 13 0.69 3.90 17.93
N ARG A 14 0.36 4.68 18.97
CA ARG A 14 0.85 6.06 19.16
C ARG A 14 1.91 6.16 20.26
N LEU A 15 2.74 5.14 20.42
CA LEU A 15 3.81 5.16 21.41
C LEU A 15 5.06 5.81 20.83
N THR A 16 5.17 7.12 21.10
CA THR A 16 6.44 7.81 21.32
C THR A 16 7.26 7.00 22.32
N GLY A 17 8.45 6.52 21.93
CA GLY A 17 9.28 5.74 22.86
C GLY A 17 10.39 4.98 22.15
N LYS A 18 11.62 5.36 22.46
CA LYS A 18 12.89 4.75 22.07
C LYS A 18 12.84 3.22 22.23
N GLY A 19 12.76 2.51 21.12
CA GLY A 19 12.86 1.07 21.04
C GLY A 19 12.79 0.68 19.58
N LYS A 20 13.84 0.06 19.03
CA LYS A 20 13.90 -0.37 17.64
C LYS A 20 12.87 -1.48 17.41
N LYS A 21 11.60 -1.10 17.22
CA LYS A 21 10.54 -2.02 16.80
C LYS A 21 10.96 -2.57 15.44
N MET A 22 11.36 -3.84 15.40
CA MET A 22 11.65 -4.57 14.16
C MET A 22 10.51 -4.29 13.18
N ARG A 23 10.83 -3.59 12.09
CA ARG A 23 9.82 -3.26 11.09
C ARG A 23 9.35 -4.56 10.46
N LYS A 24 8.03 -4.71 10.29
CA LYS A 24 7.48 -5.85 9.56
C LYS A 24 8.19 -5.97 8.21
N PRO A 25 8.57 -7.18 7.76
CA PRO A 25 9.16 -7.38 6.46
C PRO A 25 8.26 -6.79 5.38
N ARG A 26 8.86 -6.17 4.36
CA ARG A 26 8.12 -5.56 3.26
C ARG A 26 7.42 -6.67 2.47
N THR A 27 6.11 -6.55 2.32
CA THR A 27 5.34 -7.39 1.42
C THR A 27 5.49 -6.87 -0.01
N ILE A 28 5.76 -7.78 -0.95
CA ILE A 28 5.74 -7.51 -2.40
C ILE A 28 4.43 -8.05 -2.96
N TYR A 29 3.69 -7.21 -3.69
CA TYR A 29 2.45 -7.62 -4.36
C TYR A 29 2.77 -8.29 -5.70
N SER A 30 1.99 -9.30 -6.09
CA SER A 30 2.12 -9.93 -7.41
C SER A 30 1.67 -8.99 -8.53
N SER A 31 2.08 -9.28 -9.76
CA SER A 31 1.67 -8.50 -10.94
C SER A 31 0.14 -8.40 -11.06
N LEU A 32 -0.56 -9.52 -10.87
CA LEU A 32 -2.03 -9.58 -10.88
C LEU A 32 -2.66 -8.67 -9.81
N GLN A 33 -2.13 -8.70 -8.59
CA GLN A 33 -2.62 -7.84 -7.50
C GLN A 33 -2.42 -6.36 -7.82
N LEU A 34 -1.25 -5.99 -8.35
CA LEU A 34 -0.97 -4.61 -8.74
C LEU A 34 -1.89 -4.14 -9.87
N GLN A 35 -2.12 -4.98 -10.88
CA GLN A 35 -3.03 -4.67 -11.98
C GLN A 35 -4.44 -4.38 -11.47
N ALA A 36 -5.00 -5.26 -10.64
CA ALA A 36 -6.34 -5.08 -10.09
C ALA A 36 -6.45 -3.82 -9.21
N LEU A 37 -5.44 -3.56 -8.36
CA LEU A 37 -5.36 -2.34 -7.55
C LEU A 37 -5.32 -1.08 -8.43
N HIS A 38 -4.55 -1.10 -9.52
CA HIS A 38 -4.48 0.00 -10.49
C HIS A 38 -5.80 0.22 -11.21
N GLN A 39 -6.44 -0.84 -11.71
CA GLN A 39 -7.72 -0.73 -12.39
C GLN A 39 -8.81 -0.16 -11.48
N ARG A 40 -8.89 -0.62 -10.22
CA ARG A 40 -9.82 -0.01 -9.25
C ARG A 40 -9.49 1.44 -8.94
N PHE A 41 -8.22 1.81 -8.87
CA PHE A 41 -7.80 3.19 -8.63
C PHE A 41 -8.20 4.15 -9.76
N GLN A 42 -8.19 3.68 -11.01
CA GLN A 42 -8.66 4.45 -12.16
C GLN A 42 -10.17 4.71 -12.09
N GLN A 43 -10.94 3.77 -11.55
CA GLN A 43 -12.39 3.93 -11.35
C GLN A 43 -12.70 4.85 -10.16
N THR A 44 -12.04 4.64 -9.03
CA THR A 44 -12.18 5.47 -7.84
C THR A 44 -10.87 5.55 -7.07
N GLN A 45 -10.47 6.78 -6.72
CA GLN A 45 -9.24 7.01 -5.94
C GLN A 45 -9.46 6.83 -4.43
N TYR A 46 -10.71 6.66 -3.98
CA TYR A 46 -11.10 6.55 -2.57
C TYR A 46 -12.11 5.41 -2.43
N LEU A 47 -11.72 4.35 -1.72
CA LEU A 47 -12.61 3.23 -1.44
C LEU A 47 -13.37 3.44 -0.13
N ALA A 48 -14.69 3.25 -0.19
CA ALA A 48 -15.52 3.07 0.98
C ALA A 48 -15.16 1.76 1.72
N LEU A 49 -15.65 1.61 2.96
CA LEU A 49 -15.39 0.42 3.75
C LEU A 49 -15.82 -0.90 3.05
N PRO A 50 -17.05 -1.03 2.52
CA PRO A 50 -17.48 -2.28 1.87
C PRO A 50 -16.65 -2.60 0.62
N GLU A 51 -16.38 -1.61 -0.22
CA GLU A 51 -15.57 -1.79 -1.44
C GLU A 51 -14.14 -2.22 -1.13
N ARG A 52 -13.57 -1.68 -0.03
CA ARG A 52 -12.25 -2.07 0.44
C ARG A 52 -12.22 -3.51 0.93
N ALA A 53 -13.24 -3.95 1.66
CA ALA A 53 -13.35 -5.32 2.14
C ALA A 53 -13.46 -6.31 0.97
N ASP A 54 -14.30 -6.01 -0.01
CA ASP A 54 -14.46 -6.81 -1.23
C ASP A 54 -13.15 -6.93 -2.02
N LEU A 55 -12.46 -5.81 -2.27
CA LEU A 55 -11.19 -5.82 -3.00
C LEU A 55 -10.09 -6.57 -2.25
N ALA A 56 -10.05 -6.43 -0.92
CA ALA A 56 -9.11 -7.14 -0.06
C ALA A 56 -9.32 -8.66 -0.16
N ALA A 57 -10.57 -9.11 -0.04
CA ALA A 57 -10.93 -10.53 -0.16
C ALA A 57 -10.55 -11.09 -1.54
N LYS A 58 -10.87 -10.38 -2.63
CA LYS A 58 -10.55 -10.79 -4.01
C LYS A 58 -9.06 -10.98 -4.26
N LEU A 59 -8.21 -10.16 -3.62
CA LEU A 59 -6.76 -10.17 -3.84
C LEU A 59 -5.97 -10.96 -2.80
N GLY A 60 -6.64 -11.54 -1.80
CA GLY A 60 -5.98 -12.20 -0.67
C GLY A 60 -5.14 -11.23 0.17
N LEU A 61 -5.57 -9.96 0.24
CA LEU A 61 -4.90 -8.90 0.99
C LEU A 61 -5.72 -8.53 2.22
N THR A 62 -5.09 -7.85 3.18
CA THR A 62 -5.82 -7.23 4.29
C THR A 62 -6.38 -5.87 3.88
N GLN A 63 -7.50 -5.47 4.49
CA GLN A 63 -8.07 -4.13 4.28
C GLN A 63 -7.06 -3.01 4.55
N THR A 64 -6.16 -3.21 5.53
CA THR A 64 -5.08 -2.28 5.86
C THR A 64 -4.06 -2.15 4.74
N GLN A 65 -3.65 -3.26 4.11
CA GLN A 65 -2.75 -3.23 2.96
C GLN A 65 -3.37 -2.47 1.78
N VAL A 66 -4.63 -2.74 1.47
CA VAL A 66 -5.37 -2.01 0.43
C VAL A 66 -5.44 -0.51 0.76
N LYS A 67 -5.79 -0.17 2.01
CA LYS A 67 -5.82 1.23 2.47
C LYS A 67 -4.47 1.93 2.30
N ILE A 68 -3.38 1.31 2.76
CA ILE A 68 -2.03 1.89 2.67
C ILE A 68 -1.62 2.04 1.20
N TRP A 69 -1.92 1.05 0.36
CA TRP A 69 -1.62 1.12 -1.06
C TRP A 69 -2.34 2.31 -1.72
N PHE A 70 -3.64 2.50 -1.46
CA PHE A 70 -4.41 3.63 -1.99
C PHE A 70 -3.87 4.97 -1.49
N GLN A 71 -3.49 5.07 -0.21
CA GLN A 71 -2.86 6.28 0.34
C GLN A 71 -1.53 6.61 -0.35
N ASN A 72 -0.68 5.60 -0.55
CA ASN A 72 0.60 5.76 -1.26
C ASN A 72 0.37 6.17 -2.73
N LYS A 73 -0.59 5.52 -3.40
CA LYS A 73 -0.91 5.81 -4.80
C LYS A 73 -1.40 7.24 -4.99
N ARG A 74 -2.32 7.73 -4.14
CA ARG A 74 -2.75 9.14 -4.15
C ARG A 74 -1.61 10.11 -3.87
N SER A 75 -0.73 9.78 -2.93
CA SER A 75 0.42 10.63 -2.61
C SER A 75 1.36 10.77 -3.81
N LYS A 76 1.62 9.66 -4.53
CA LYS A 76 2.38 9.68 -5.79
C LYS A 76 1.66 10.51 -6.86
N TYR A 77 0.36 10.27 -7.05
CA TYR A 77 -0.45 10.97 -8.06
C TYR A 77 -0.46 12.50 -7.82
N LYS A 78 -0.67 12.94 -6.58
CA LYS A 78 -0.62 14.35 -6.21
C LYS A 78 0.76 14.97 -6.44
N LYS A 79 1.85 14.24 -6.15
CA LYS A 79 3.20 14.72 -6.41
C LYS A 79 3.42 14.95 -7.90
N ILE A 80 3.01 14.00 -8.75
CA ILE A 80 3.12 14.12 -10.21
C ILE A 80 2.33 15.34 -10.71
N LEU A 81 1.10 15.53 -10.22
CA LEU A 81 0.26 16.65 -10.65
C LEU A 81 0.80 18.02 -10.22
N LYS A 82 1.45 18.11 -9.05
CA LYS A 82 2.04 19.36 -8.54
C LYS A 82 3.38 19.72 -9.21
N HIS A 83 4.13 18.72 -9.66
CA HIS A 83 5.36 18.89 -10.44
C HIS A 83 5.09 18.85 -11.95
N GLY A 84 3.93 19.32 -12.39
CA GLY A 84 3.46 19.24 -13.77
C GLY A 84 4.38 19.93 -14.77
N SER A 85 5.36 19.19 -15.27
CA SER A 85 5.80 19.13 -16.68
C SER A 85 7.11 18.33 -16.75
N GLY A 86 7.07 17.16 -17.38
CA GLY A 86 8.25 16.45 -17.89
C GLY A 86 8.97 15.52 -16.92
N SER A 87 8.67 14.22 -17.00
CA SER A 87 9.65 13.15 -17.21
C SER A 87 9.05 11.77 -16.87
N GLU A 88 8.80 10.99 -17.92
CA GLU A 88 8.59 9.53 -17.85
C GLU A 88 9.91 8.77 -17.58
N GLU A 89 10.87 9.37 -16.90
CA GLU A 89 12.27 8.87 -16.83
C GLU A 89 12.73 8.72 -15.37
N HIS A 90 12.13 7.79 -14.62
CA HIS A 90 12.81 7.25 -13.42
C HIS A 90 12.59 5.76 -13.20
N LEU A 91 12.31 5.03 -14.28
CA LEU A 91 12.86 3.70 -14.39
C LEU A 91 14.38 3.92 -14.61
N HIS A 92 15.24 3.23 -13.87
CA HIS A 92 16.72 3.28 -13.96
C HIS A 92 17.41 4.44 -13.19
N SER A 93 17.56 4.28 -11.88
CA SER A 93 18.74 4.79 -11.16
C SER A 93 19.14 3.79 -10.08
N THR A 94 19.52 2.61 -10.55
CA THR A 94 20.38 1.65 -9.82
C THR A 94 21.74 1.64 -10.49
N SER A 95 22.50 2.72 -10.35
CA SER A 95 23.94 2.67 -10.64
C SER A 95 24.61 3.90 -10.05
N SER A 96 25.64 3.64 -9.28
CA SER A 96 26.70 4.59 -8.91
C SER A 96 26.40 5.54 -7.76
N ILE A 97 26.62 5.03 -6.54
CA ILE A 97 27.35 5.82 -5.54
C ILE A 97 28.38 4.90 -4.84
N SER A 98 29.59 4.92 -5.38
CA SER A 98 30.88 4.66 -4.75
C SER A 98 31.76 5.83 -5.19
N PRO A 99 32.62 6.36 -4.31
CA PRO A 99 33.86 5.67 -3.95
C PRO A 99 33.81 4.95 -2.60
#